data_AF-A0A7R7VN45-F1
#
_entry.id   AF-A0A7R7VN45-F1
#
_cell.length_a   1.000
_cell.length_b   1.000
_cell.length_c   1.000
_cell.angle_alpha   90.00
_cell.angle_beta   90.00
_cell.angle_gamma   90.00
#
_symmetry.space_group_name_H-M   'P 1'
#
loop_
_entity.id
_entity.type
_entity.pdbx_description
1 polymer ?
#
loop_
_entity_poly.entity_id
_entity_poly.type
_entity_poly.pdbx_seq_one_letter_code
_entity_poly.pdbx_strand_id
1 'polypeptide(L)'
;MSRSAADATRFTATGPYASSKPGGPAYKLPGFMSNSGSNSNAGPSQGPGGQPETPKQKVERLRAQAKAARMAQSSSGLDRFIGAGRELANKAHKVTVYSLIAASGVCGVLTVYSIISLTLYNRRQKALWVENELKRLEEAKRAHASGTATPEQAEIVKNEMIGEIYKRKKDEEREQRPWNQVKRYLFGGLKADEAAAAPESAAAVDGQNKPEVLDALNAKAAEDAKLKGEQLPGQLDVLAENAENAAKQTSRSWTSWLIGR
;
A
#
# COMPACT_ATOMS: atom_id res chain seq x y z
N MET A 1 5.27 25.08 80.03
CA MET A 1 5.16 23.65 80.36
C MET A 1 6.14 22.88 79.48
N SER A 2 7.28 22.53 80.06
CA SER A 2 8.35 21.74 79.46
C SER A 2 7.82 20.34 79.15
N ARG A 3 7.71 20.00 77.85
CA ARG A 3 7.34 18.66 77.41
C ARG A 3 8.56 17.76 77.59
N SER A 4 8.50 16.88 78.58
CA SER A 4 9.58 15.93 78.87
C SER A 4 9.72 14.93 77.72
N ALA A 5 10.95 14.70 77.26
CA ALA A 5 11.28 13.78 76.16
C ALA A 5 10.93 12.31 76.44
N ALA A 6 10.55 11.98 77.68
CA ALA A 6 10.06 10.66 78.06
C ALA A 6 8.66 10.32 77.51
N ASP A 7 7.90 11.30 76.99
CA ASP A 7 6.56 11.07 76.43
C ASP A 7 6.58 10.65 74.95
N ALA A 8 7.75 10.64 74.30
CA ALA A 8 7.90 10.34 72.87
C ALA A 8 8.09 8.84 72.55
N THR A 9 8.33 7.98 73.54
CA THR A 9 8.58 6.53 73.33
C THR A 9 7.51 5.64 73.94
N ARG A 10 6.43 6.21 74.48
CA ARG A 10 5.30 5.42 74.95
C ARG A 10 4.32 5.22 73.81
N PHE A 11 4.32 4.01 73.26
CA PHE A 11 3.44 3.51 72.21
C PHE A 11 2.00 4.05 72.35
N THR A 12 1.71 5.14 71.65
CA THR A 12 0.36 5.59 71.39
C THR A 12 -0.19 4.67 70.31
N ALA A 13 -0.77 3.55 70.73
CA ALA A 13 -1.54 2.71 69.83
C ALA A 13 -2.72 3.54 69.30
N THR A 14 -2.53 4.16 68.14
CA THR A 14 -3.58 4.83 67.36
C THR A 14 -4.30 3.79 66.49
N GLY A 15 -4.86 2.79 67.15
CA GLY A 15 -5.80 1.83 66.58
C GLY A 15 -7.03 1.77 67.48
N PRO A 16 -8.24 1.62 66.93
CA PRO A 16 -9.45 1.61 67.75
C PRO A 16 -9.44 0.42 68.70
N TYR A 17 -9.29 0.68 70.01
CA TYR A 17 -9.34 -0.34 71.04
C TYR A 17 -10.74 -0.97 71.11
N ALA A 18 -10.82 -2.27 70.81
CA ALA A 18 -12.05 -3.06 70.76
C ALA A 18 -12.50 -3.63 72.13
N SER A 19 -12.12 -3.02 73.25
CA SER A 19 -12.54 -3.50 74.57
C SER A 19 -12.65 -2.37 75.60
N SER A 20 -13.80 -1.72 75.66
CA SER A 20 -14.25 -1.05 76.88
C SER A 20 -15.66 -1.55 77.24
N LYS A 21 -15.79 -1.95 78.49
CA LYS A 21 -16.95 -2.60 79.09
C LYS A 21 -18.08 -1.56 79.29
N PRO A 22 -19.30 -1.76 78.77
CA PRO A 22 -20.35 -0.77 78.97
C PRO A 22 -21.03 -0.99 80.33
N GLY A 23 -20.65 -0.17 81.31
CA GLY A 23 -21.42 0.06 82.52
C GLY A 23 -21.77 1.54 82.60
N GLY A 24 -22.97 1.94 82.16
CA GLY A 24 -23.47 3.32 82.29
C GLY A 24 -24.38 3.76 81.14
N PRO A 25 -25.35 4.66 81.38
CA PRO A 25 -26.66 4.68 80.71
C PRO A 25 -26.66 5.22 79.28
N ALA A 26 -27.64 4.71 78.52
CA ALA A 26 -27.82 4.85 77.09
C ALA A 26 -27.85 6.31 76.58
N TYR A 27 -26.92 6.62 75.69
CA TYR A 27 -27.02 7.76 74.78
C TYR A 27 -28.18 7.54 73.81
N LYS A 28 -29.12 8.48 73.73
CA LYS A 28 -30.19 8.47 72.72
C LYS A 28 -29.58 8.64 71.34
N LEU A 29 -29.69 7.62 70.48
CA LEU A 29 -29.26 7.72 69.09
C LEU A 29 -30.17 8.66 68.28
N PRO A 30 -29.65 9.35 67.26
CA PRO A 30 -30.42 10.21 66.36
C PRO A 30 -31.48 9.42 65.58
N GLY A 31 -32.65 10.03 65.36
CA GLY A 31 -33.88 9.39 64.85
C GLY A 31 -33.82 8.74 63.45
N PHE A 32 -32.71 8.84 62.72
CA PHE A 32 -32.52 8.09 61.47
C PHE A 32 -32.04 6.64 61.71
N MET A 33 -31.53 6.31 62.89
CA MET A 33 -31.20 4.95 63.32
C MET A 33 -32.31 4.29 64.16
N SER A 34 -33.31 5.05 64.62
CA SER A 34 -34.42 4.51 65.42
C SER A 34 -35.53 3.86 64.58
N ASN A 35 -35.45 3.92 63.25
CA ASN A 35 -36.44 3.33 62.35
C ASN A 35 -35.95 2.04 61.68
N SER A 36 -35.20 1.21 62.41
CA SER A 36 -35.05 -0.22 62.12
C SER A 36 -35.89 -1.00 63.12
N GLY A 37 -37.22 -0.89 62.96
CA GLY A 37 -38.23 -1.87 63.38
C GLY A 37 -37.99 -2.62 64.69
N SER A 38 -38.42 -2.00 65.80
CA SER A 38 -39.16 -2.76 66.80
C SER A 38 -40.43 -3.29 66.14
N ASN A 39 -40.34 -4.45 65.49
CA ASN A 39 -41.49 -5.27 65.16
C ASN A 39 -41.28 -6.61 65.88
N SER A 40 -41.66 -6.63 67.15
CA SER A 40 -41.82 -7.81 67.99
C SER A 40 -43.02 -8.65 67.56
N ASN A 41 -43.17 -8.85 66.24
CA ASN A 41 -44.09 -9.81 65.66
C ASN A 41 -43.40 -10.42 64.42
N ALA A 42 -42.49 -11.36 64.70
CA ALA A 42 -41.73 -12.09 63.69
C ALA A 42 -42.63 -13.11 62.99
N GLY A 43 -43.40 -12.65 62.01
CA GLY A 43 -43.77 -13.52 60.89
C GLY A 43 -42.49 -13.87 60.08
N PRO A 44 -42.39 -15.08 59.49
CA PRO A 44 -41.18 -15.52 58.82
C PRO A 44 -40.81 -14.57 57.67
N SER A 45 -39.61 -14.01 57.75
CA SER A 45 -38.95 -13.26 56.66
C SER A 45 -38.82 -14.17 55.45
N GLN A 46 -39.71 -14.00 54.48
CA GLN A 46 -39.74 -14.77 53.25
C GLN A 46 -38.65 -14.32 52.28
N GLY A 47 -37.90 -15.29 51.77
CA GLY A 47 -36.88 -15.10 50.75
C GLY A 47 -37.45 -14.90 49.37
N PRO A 48 -36.58 -14.80 48.35
CA PRO A 48 -37.01 -14.74 46.96
C PRO A 48 -37.89 -15.97 46.68
N GLY A 49 -39.20 -15.75 46.52
CA GLY A 49 -40.17 -16.83 46.32
C GLY A 49 -41.07 -17.19 47.52
N GLY A 50 -41.14 -16.37 48.58
CA GLY A 50 -42.20 -16.54 49.61
C GLY A 50 -41.90 -17.62 50.66
N GLN A 51 -40.69 -18.18 50.68
CA GLN A 51 -40.29 -19.27 51.60
C GLN A 51 -39.48 -18.73 52.78
N PRO A 52 -39.64 -19.26 54.02
CA PRO A 52 -38.83 -18.86 55.16
C PRO A 52 -37.34 -19.14 54.91
N GLU A 53 -36.52 -18.09 54.81
CA GLU A 53 -35.08 -18.21 54.56
C GLU A 53 -34.37 -18.87 55.75
N THR A 54 -33.37 -19.71 55.48
CA THR A 54 -32.47 -20.16 56.56
C THR A 54 -31.62 -18.98 57.08
N PRO A 55 -31.25 -18.94 58.37
CA PRO A 55 -30.46 -17.83 58.92
C PRO A 55 -29.13 -17.59 58.17
N LYS A 56 -28.49 -18.66 57.69
CA LYS A 56 -27.25 -18.59 56.89
C LYS A 56 -27.49 -17.92 55.54
N GLN A 57 -28.57 -18.28 54.86
CA GLN A 57 -28.96 -17.72 53.55
C GLN A 57 -29.32 -16.23 53.65
N LYS A 58 -29.95 -15.81 54.76
CA LYS A 58 -30.24 -14.39 55.01
C LYS A 58 -28.98 -13.54 55.14
N VAL A 59 -27.95 -14.03 55.85
CA VAL A 59 -26.68 -13.32 55.98
C VAL A 59 -25.96 -13.24 54.64
N GLU A 60 -26.00 -14.31 53.84
CA GLU A 60 -25.42 -14.32 52.51
C GLU A 60 -26.11 -13.32 51.57
N ARG A 61 -27.44 -13.28 51.59
CA ARG A 61 -28.22 -12.28 50.86
C ARG A 61 -27.90 -10.86 51.33
N LEU A 62 -27.83 -10.62 52.64
CA LEU A 62 -27.50 -9.29 53.16
C LEU A 62 -26.07 -8.87 52.81
N ARG A 63 -25.11 -9.81 52.80
CA ARG A 63 -23.75 -9.54 52.30
C ARG A 63 -23.73 -9.27 50.80
N ALA A 64 -24.52 -10.01 50.02
CA ALA A 64 -24.65 -9.77 48.58
C ALA A 64 -25.30 -8.41 48.30
N GLN A 65 -26.36 -8.06 49.03
CA GLN A 65 -27.03 -6.77 48.95
C GLN A 65 -26.12 -5.63 49.42
N ALA A 66 -25.34 -5.80 50.47
CA ALA A 66 -24.38 -4.80 50.93
C ALA A 66 -23.23 -4.61 49.93
N LYS A 67 -22.72 -5.68 49.32
CA LYS A 67 -21.73 -5.60 48.22
C LYS A 67 -22.31 -4.90 47.00
N ALA A 68 -23.54 -5.24 46.61
CA ALA A 68 -24.24 -4.62 45.49
C ALA A 68 -24.53 -3.13 45.75
N ALA A 69 -24.98 -2.78 46.96
CA ALA A 69 -25.21 -1.40 47.37
C ALA A 69 -23.91 -0.59 47.39
N ARG A 70 -22.81 -1.17 47.87
CA ARG A 70 -21.49 -0.52 47.84
C ARG A 70 -21.01 -0.26 46.41
N MET A 71 -21.19 -1.21 45.49
CA MET A 71 -20.88 -1.04 44.07
C MET A 71 -21.77 0.02 43.40
N ALA A 72 -23.06 0.07 43.75
CA ALA A 72 -24.00 1.07 43.26
C ALA A 72 -23.70 2.48 43.80
N GLN A 73 -23.27 2.58 45.07
CA GLN A 73 -22.85 3.84 45.70
C GLN A 73 -21.51 4.35 45.15
N SER A 74 -20.60 3.47 44.72
CA SER A 74 -19.35 3.88 44.06
C SER A 74 -19.56 4.32 42.61
N SER A 75 -20.65 3.91 41.95
CA SER A 75 -20.98 4.39 40.60
C SER A 75 -21.73 5.72 40.65
N SER A 76 -21.00 6.81 40.85
CA SER A 76 -21.50 8.16 40.60
C SER A 76 -22.04 8.24 39.16
N GLY A 77 -23.20 8.88 38.95
CA GLY A 77 -23.78 9.04 37.61
C GLY A 77 -22.80 9.70 36.62
N LEU A 78 -21.91 10.56 37.12
CA LEU A 78 -20.86 11.20 36.33
C LEU A 78 -19.78 10.19 35.89
N ASP A 79 -19.41 9.25 36.76
CA ASP A 79 -18.44 8.19 36.45
C ASP A 79 -18.96 7.23 35.37
N ARG A 80 -20.27 6.94 35.39
CA ARG A 80 -20.94 6.18 34.32
C ARG A 80 -20.91 6.91 32.98
N PHE A 81 -21.14 8.22 32.97
CA PHE A 81 -21.05 9.02 31.75
C PHE A 81 -19.63 9.08 31.19
N ILE A 82 -18.62 9.19 32.05
CA ILE A 82 -17.21 9.19 31.63
C ILE A 82 -16.81 7.81 31.08
N GLY A 83 -17.24 6.73 31.74
CA GLY A 83 -17.04 5.36 31.25
C GLY A 83 -17.70 5.14 29.88
N ALA A 84 -18.95 5.54 29.72
CA ALA A 84 -19.67 5.47 28.45
C ALA A 84 -19.01 6.33 27.36
N GLY A 85 -18.48 7.51 27.72
CA GLY A 85 -17.76 8.38 26.81
C GLY A 85 -16.50 7.74 26.22
N ARG A 86 -15.74 6.97 27.02
CA ARG A 86 -14.57 6.23 26.54
C ARG A 86 -14.94 5.15 25.53
N GLU A 87 -16.01 4.40 25.80
CA GLU A 87 -16.49 3.38 24.86
C GLU A 87 -17.01 4.00 23.56
N LEU A 88 -17.69 5.14 23.66
CA LEU A 88 -18.23 5.86 22.51
C LEU A 88 -17.11 6.47 21.65
N ALA A 89 -16.10 7.08 22.27
CA ALA A 89 -14.92 7.57 21.57
C ALA A 89 -14.19 6.45 20.81
N ASN A 90 -14.01 5.28 21.43
CA ASN A 90 -13.39 4.14 20.78
C ASN A 90 -14.23 3.59 19.62
N LYS A 91 -15.56 3.56 19.75
CA LYS A 91 -16.47 3.16 18.67
C LYS A 91 -16.44 4.18 17.52
N ALA A 92 -16.49 5.48 17.84
CA ALA A 92 -16.43 6.56 16.87
C ALA A 92 -15.11 6.52 16.09
N HIS A 93 -13.98 6.36 16.78
CA HIS A 93 -12.68 6.24 16.12
C HIS A 93 -12.64 5.06 15.15
N LYS A 94 -13.11 3.88 15.57
CA LYS A 94 -13.19 2.70 14.68
C LYS A 94 -14.07 2.96 13.46
N VAL A 95 -15.25 3.54 13.65
CA VAL A 95 -16.16 3.87 12.54
C VAL A 95 -15.50 4.85 11.56
N THR A 96 -14.81 5.89 12.06
CA THR A 96 -14.11 6.85 11.20
C THR A 96 -12.95 6.22 10.42
N VAL A 97 -12.18 5.34 11.06
CA VAL A 97 -11.07 4.66 10.38
C VAL A 97 -11.61 3.74 9.29
N TYR A 98 -12.63 2.93 9.59
CA TYR A 98 -13.22 2.05 8.58
C TYR A 98 -13.93 2.82 7.47
N SER A 99 -14.55 3.97 7.76
CA SER A 99 -15.15 4.81 6.72
C SER A 99 -14.10 5.42 5.81
N LEU A 100 -12.96 5.91 6.34
CA LEU A 100 -11.86 6.40 5.51
C LEU A 100 -11.26 5.30 4.63
N ILE A 101 -11.08 4.10 5.16
CA ILE A 101 -10.55 2.96 4.40
C ILE A 101 -11.52 2.55 3.28
N ALA A 102 -12.82 2.51 3.57
CA ALA A 102 -13.83 2.20 2.56
C ALA A 102 -13.87 3.30 1.48
N ALA A 103 -13.86 4.57 1.87
CA ALA A 103 -13.88 5.69 0.95
C ALA A 103 -12.63 5.74 0.05
N SER A 104 -11.45 5.46 0.61
CA SER A 104 -10.22 5.40 -0.18
C SER A 104 -10.22 4.22 -1.16
N GLY A 105 -10.75 3.07 -0.74
CA GLY A 105 -10.96 1.91 -1.63
C GLY A 105 -11.88 2.23 -2.80
N VAL A 106 -13.04 2.85 -2.55
CA VAL A 106 -13.98 3.25 -3.62
C VAL A 106 -13.34 4.27 -4.56
N CYS A 107 -12.61 5.24 -4.04
CA CYS A 107 -11.89 6.23 -4.85
C CYS A 107 -10.83 5.57 -5.75
N GLY A 108 -10.09 4.59 -5.22
CA GLY A 108 -9.12 3.79 -5.98
C GLY A 108 -9.77 3.00 -7.12
N VAL A 109 -10.91 2.35 -6.87
CA VAL A 109 -11.63 1.61 -7.92
C VAL A 109 -12.16 2.55 -9.00
N LEU A 110 -12.70 3.72 -8.63
CA LEU A 110 -13.20 4.71 -9.58
C LEU A 110 -12.08 5.28 -10.46
N THR A 111 -10.89 5.50 -9.91
CA THR A 111 -9.73 5.99 -10.70
C THR A 111 -9.26 4.96 -11.72
N VAL A 112 -9.13 3.68 -11.32
CA VAL A 112 -8.78 2.60 -12.26
C VAL A 112 -9.85 2.45 -13.34
N TYR A 113 -11.13 2.47 -12.97
CA TYR A 113 -12.23 2.41 -13.94
C TYR A 113 -12.20 3.60 -14.92
N SER A 114 -11.91 4.81 -14.43
CA SER A 114 -11.79 6.00 -15.26
C SER A 114 -10.65 5.88 -16.29
N ILE A 115 -9.47 5.44 -15.86
CA ILE A 115 -8.31 5.25 -16.76
C ILE A 115 -8.63 4.21 -17.84
N ILE A 116 -9.24 3.08 -17.46
CA ILE A 116 -9.60 2.02 -18.40
C ILE A 116 -10.66 2.51 -19.39
N SER A 117 -11.71 3.19 -18.92
CA SER A 117 -12.78 3.68 -19.79
C SER A 117 -12.27 4.69 -20.81
N LEU A 118 -11.42 5.63 -20.41
CA LEU A 118 -10.79 6.62 -21.29
C LEU A 118 -9.86 5.94 -22.31
N THR A 119 -9.07 4.96 -21.87
CA THR A 119 -8.13 4.25 -22.74
C THR A 119 -8.88 3.46 -23.83
N LEU A 120 -9.94 2.75 -23.47
CA LEU A 120 -10.75 2.00 -24.43
C LEU A 120 -11.48 2.92 -25.41
N TYR A 121 -12.01 4.04 -24.93
CA TYR A 121 -12.66 5.03 -25.78
C TYR A 121 -11.68 5.65 -26.79
N ASN A 122 -10.52 6.11 -26.31
CA ASN A 122 -9.48 6.68 -27.17
C ASN A 122 -8.94 5.65 -28.16
N ARG A 123 -8.83 4.38 -27.77
CA ARG A 123 -8.39 3.31 -28.67
C ARG A 123 -9.41 3.07 -29.78
N ARG A 124 -10.72 3.13 -29.49
CA ARG A 124 -11.78 3.01 -30.51
C ARG A 124 -11.78 4.21 -31.46
N GLN A 125 -11.70 5.43 -30.93
CA GLN A 125 -11.62 6.64 -31.76
C GLN A 125 -10.39 6.64 -32.66
N LYS A 126 -9.22 6.24 -32.13
CA LYS A 126 -8.00 6.08 -32.91
C LYS A 126 -8.14 5.00 -33.98
N ALA A 127 -8.80 3.88 -33.70
CA ALA A 127 -9.03 2.84 -34.71
C ALA A 127 -9.84 3.38 -35.89
N LEU A 128 -10.95 4.08 -35.63
CA LEU A 128 -11.77 4.70 -36.68
C LEU A 128 -10.99 5.76 -37.48
N TRP A 129 -10.19 6.58 -36.79
CA TRP A 129 -9.34 7.56 -37.45
C TRP A 129 -8.28 6.89 -38.33
N VAL A 130 -7.63 5.82 -37.84
CA VAL A 130 -6.65 5.05 -38.61
C VAL A 130 -7.31 4.40 -39.83
N GLU A 131 -8.50 3.82 -39.70
CA GLU A 131 -9.21 3.23 -40.84
C GLU A 131 -9.52 4.26 -41.94
N ASN A 132 -9.92 5.47 -41.56
CA ASN A 132 -10.17 6.55 -42.52
C ASN A 132 -8.87 7.04 -43.17
N GLU A 133 -7.79 7.16 -42.40
CA GLU A 133 -6.49 7.58 -42.92
C GLU A 133 -5.91 6.51 -43.86
N LEU A 134 -6.07 5.22 -43.55
CA LEU A 134 -5.68 4.12 -44.43
C LEU A 134 -6.45 4.15 -45.76
N LYS A 135 -7.76 4.38 -45.72
CA LYS A 135 -8.57 4.55 -46.95
C LYS A 135 -8.08 5.73 -47.79
N ARG A 136 -7.77 6.86 -47.14
CA ARG A 136 -7.23 8.05 -47.80
C ARG A 136 -5.87 7.77 -48.45
N LEU A 137 -5.00 7.01 -47.77
CA LEU A 137 -3.72 6.57 -48.31
C LEU A 137 -3.88 5.62 -49.50
N GLU A 138 -4.79 4.65 -49.41
CA GLU A 138 -5.08 3.73 -50.52
C GLU A 138 -5.62 4.47 -51.74
N GLU A 139 -6.52 5.43 -51.54
CA GLU A 139 -7.05 6.28 -52.61
C GLU A 139 -5.94 7.11 -53.26
N ALA A 140 -5.08 7.74 -52.46
CA ALA A 140 -3.94 8.49 -52.97
C ALA A 140 -2.97 7.60 -53.77
N LYS A 141 -2.69 6.37 -53.31
CA LYS A 141 -1.88 5.39 -54.04
C LYS A 141 -2.53 4.99 -55.35
N ARG A 142 -3.84 4.74 -55.36
CA ARG A 142 -4.60 4.41 -56.59
C ARG A 142 -4.57 5.55 -57.59
N ALA A 143 -4.80 6.79 -57.13
CA ALA A 143 -4.77 7.98 -57.96
C ALA A 143 -3.37 8.28 -58.52
N HIS A 144 -2.32 8.03 -57.72
CA HIS A 144 -0.94 8.15 -58.16
C HIS A 144 -0.59 7.08 -59.20
N ALA A 145 -1.05 5.84 -59.02
CA ALA A 145 -0.85 4.77 -59.98
C ALA A 145 -1.63 5.01 -61.29
N SER A 146 -2.83 5.60 -61.23
CA SER A 146 -3.61 5.98 -62.41
C SER A 146 -3.13 7.28 -63.09
N GLY A 147 -2.14 7.97 -62.51
CA GLY A 147 -1.60 9.23 -63.05
C GLY A 147 -2.53 10.44 -62.89
N THR A 148 -3.61 10.32 -62.12
CA THR A 148 -4.61 11.38 -61.86
C THR A 148 -4.49 11.97 -60.46
N ALA A 149 -3.33 11.84 -59.82
CA ALA A 149 -3.13 12.29 -58.45
C ALA A 149 -3.19 13.82 -58.32
N THR A 150 -3.90 14.27 -57.28
CA THR A 150 -3.81 15.67 -56.84
C THR A 150 -2.44 15.91 -56.17
N PRO A 151 -1.93 17.16 -56.14
CA PRO A 151 -0.65 17.46 -55.51
C PRO A 151 -0.61 17.04 -54.02
N GLU A 152 -1.73 17.21 -53.31
CA GLU A 152 -1.86 16.76 -51.92
C GLU A 152 -1.74 15.23 -51.78
N GLN A 153 -2.36 14.45 -52.68
CA GLN A 153 -2.26 12.99 -52.68
C GLN A 153 -0.83 12.51 -52.99
N ALA A 154 -0.12 13.20 -53.88
CA ALA A 154 1.27 12.90 -54.18
C ALA A 154 2.21 13.18 -52.99
N GLU A 155 1.97 14.24 -52.24
CA GLU A 155 2.71 14.55 -51.02
C GLU A 155 2.46 13.52 -49.91
N ILE A 156 1.22 13.08 -49.74
CA ILE A 156 0.85 12.04 -48.77
C ILE A 156 1.64 10.75 -49.04
N VAL A 157 1.73 10.31 -50.30
CA VAL A 157 2.49 9.10 -50.68
C VAL A 157 3.99 9.28 -50.43
N LYS A 158 4.56 10.45 -50.74
CA LYS A 158 5.98 10.74 -50.46
C LYS A 158 6.27 10.71 -48.96
N ASN A 159 5.41 11.30 -48.14
CA ASN A 159 5.56 11.32 -46.68
C ASN A 159 5.50 9.91 -46.09
N GLU A 160 4.67 9.02 -46.63
CA GLU A 160 4.64 7.61 -46.24
C GLU A 160 5.97 6.91 -46.55
N MET A 161 6.50 7.08 -47.76
CA MET A 161 7.80 6.51 -48.14
C MET A 161 8.93 7.00 -47.23
N ILE A 162 8.96 8.30 -46.91
CA ILE A 162 9.93 8.88 -45.98
C ILE A 162 9.75 8.28 -44.58
N GLY A 163 8.51 8.12 -44.13
CA GLY A 163 8.17 7.51 -42.85
C GLY A 163 8.61 6.04 -42.73
N GLU A 164 8.46 5.24 -43.78
CA GLU A 164 8.92 3.85 -43.82
C GLU A 164 10.44 3.74 -43.73
N ILE A 165 11.17 4.60 -44.43
CA ILE A 165 12.63 4.66 -44.36
C ILE A 165 13.09 5.01 -42.94
N TYR A 166 12.45 5.99 -42.29
CA TYR A 166 12.75 6.34 -40.90
C TYR A 166 12.42 5.22 -39.92
N LYS A 167 11.30 4.51 -40.11
CA LYS A 167 10.94 3.36 -39.27
C LYS A 167 11.97 2.24 -39.40
N ARG A 168 12.39 1.89 -40.62
CA ARG A 168 13.45 0.90 -40.84
C ARG A 168 14.74 1.29 -40.14
N LYS A 169 15.21 2.53 -40.30
CA LYS A 169 16.39 3.03 -39.58
C LYS A 169 16.23 2.96 -38.07
N LYS A 170 15.06 3.32 -37.54
CA LYS A 170 14.78 3.27 -36.10
C LYS A 170 14.71 1.84 -35.57
N ASP A 171 14.17 0.91 -36.35
CA ASP A 171 14.09 -0.50 -35.99
C ASP A 171 15.49 -1.14 -36.05
N GLU A 172 16.30 -0.80 -37.05
CA GLU A 172 17.73 -1.13 -37.12
C GLU A 172 18.49 -0.59 -35.90
N GLU A 173 18.28 0.68 -35.53
CA GLU A 173 18.87 1.29 -34.33
C GLU A 173 18.39 0.59 -33.04
N ARG A 174 17.11 0.22 -32.98
CA ARG A 174 16.54 -0.52 -31.84
C ARG A 174 17.12 -1.91 -31.74
N GLU A 175 17.33 -2.60 -32.84
CA GLU A 175 18.00 -3.90 -32.87
C GLU A 175 19.48 -3.77 -32.50
N GLN A 176 20.13 -2.67 -32.90
CA GLN A 176 21.49 -2.33 -32.52
C GLN A 176 21.61 -1.85 -31.06
N ARG A 177 20.52 -1.56 -30.35
CA ARG A 177 20.60 -1.16 -28.94
C ARG A 177 21.29 -2.27 -28.13
N PRO A 178 22.27 -1.93 -27.29
CA PRO A 178 23.06 -2.92 -26.53
C PRO A 178 22.16 -3.78 -25.63
N TRP A 179 21.07 -3.22 -25.11
CA TRP A 179 20.09 -3.96 -24.32
C TRP A 179 19.36 -5.06 -25.10
N ASN A 180 19.05 -4.81 -26.38
CA ASN A 180 18.38 -5.80 -27.23
C ASN A 180 19.37 -6.87 -27.71
N GLN A 181 20.64 -6.51 -27.93
CA GLN A 181 21.72 -7.47 -28.18
C GLN A 181 21.92 -8.41 -26.96
N VAL A 182 21.98 -7.86 -25.74
CA VAL A 182 22.09 -8.65 -24.50
C VAL A 182 20.89 -9.57 -24.32
N LYS A 183 19.67 -9.09 -24.57
CA LYS A 183 18.46 -9.94 -24.54
C LYS A 183 18.50 -11.06 -25.56
N ARG A 184 18.96 -10.79 -26.79
CA ARG A 184 19.11 -11.80 -27.83
C ARG A 184 20.17 -12.84 -27.44
N TYR A 185 21.25 -12.44 -26.79
CA TYR A 185 22.27 -13.37 -26.30
C TYR A 185 21.76 -14.26 -25.16
N LEU A 186 21.06 -13.68 -24.17
CA LEU A 186 20.51 -14.40 -23.01
C LEU A 186 19.36 -15.36 -23.37
N PHE A 187 18.43 -14.93 -24.23
CA PHE A 187 17.28 -15.74 -24.62
C PHE A 187 17.46 -16.50 -25.93
N GLY A 188 18.58 -16.26 -26.65
CA GLY A 188 18.93 -16.97 -27.88
C GLY A 188 19.41 -18.39 -27.61
N GLY A 189 20.12 -18.63 -26.50
CA GLY A 189 20.59 -19.97 -26.11
C GLY A 189 19.44 -20.97 -25.87
N LEU A 190 18.36 -20.52 -25.22
CA LEU A 190 17.18 -21.36 -24.95
C LEU A 190 16.38 -21.74 -26.20
N LYS A 191 16.37 -20.90 -27.25
CA LYS A 191 15.69 -21.22 -28.52
C LYS A 191 16.52 -22.12 -29.43
N ALA A 192 17.86 -22.06 -29.32
CA ALA A 192 18.73 -22.94 -30.08
C ALA A 192 18.66 -24.39 -29.56
N ASP A 193 18.51 -24.59 -28.24
CA ASP A 193 18.35 -25.92 -27.64
C ASP A 193 16.99 -26.58 -27.96
N GLU A 194 15.92 -25.80 -28.16
CA GLU A 194 14.61 -26.36 -28.56
C GLU A 194 14.52 -26.69 -30.06
N ALA A 195 15.29 -25.99 -30.91
CA ALA A 195 15.45 -26.35 -32.32
C ALA A 195 16.36 -27.58 -32.53
N ALA A 196 17.26 -27.86 -31.58
CA ALA A 196 18.13 -29.04 -31.57
C ALA A 196 17.46 -30.31 -30.98
N ALA A 197 16.27 -30.18 -30.38
CA ALA A 197 15.53 -31.30 -29.75
C ALA A 197 14.35 -31.84 -30.59
N ALA A 198 14.22 -31.44 -31.85
CA ALA A 198 13.26 -32.04 -32.79
C ALA A 198 13.89 -33.27 -33.49
N PRO A 199 13.19 -34.42 -33.56
CA PRO A 199 13.77 -35.64 -34.11
C PRO A 199 13.92 -35.54 -35.63
N GLU A 200 15.08 -35.97 -36.10
CA GLU A 200 15.49 -36.06 -37.48
C GLU A 200 14.56 -36.96 -38.31
N SER A 201 14.11 -36.47 -39.48
CA SER A 201 14.03 -37.25 -40.73
C SER A 201 13.50 -36.41 -41.89
N ALA A 202 14.40 -35.90 -42.74
CA ALA A 202 14.28 -35.91 -44.22
C ALA A 202 15.42 -35.10 -44.87
N ALA A 203 16.50 -35.82 -45.18
CA ALA A 203 17.32 -35.72 -46.38
C ALA A 203 17.41 -34.38 -47.16
N ALA A 204 18.62 -33.81 -47.10
CA ALA A 204 19.57 -33.70 -48.23
C ALA A 204 19.86 -32.32 -48.87
N VAL A 205 21.19 -32.16 -49.06
CA VAL A 205 21.92 -31.45 -50.12
C VAL A 205 22.52 -30.06 -49.80
N ASP A 206 23.85 -30.07 -49.89
CA ASP A 206 24.82 -29.02 -50.22
C ASP A 206 25.25 -27.95 -49.21
N GLY A 207 26.59 -27.81 -49.13
CA GLY A 207 27.19 -26.48 -49.13
C GLY A 207 28.15 -26.11 -48.00
N GLN A 208 28.95 -27.04 -47.46
CA GLN A 208 30.19 -26.65 -46.79
C GLN A 208 31.13 -25.99 -47.81
N ASN A 209 31.20 -24.63 -47.81
CA ASN A 209 32.37 -23.80 -48.11
C ASN A 209 31.96 -22.33 -48.33
N LYS A 210 31.89 -21.53 -47.25
CA LYS A 210 32.07 -20.06 -47.23
C LYS A 210 31.81 -19.50 -45.82
N PRO A 211 32.83 -19.46 -44.95
CA PRO A 211 32.93 -18.29 -44.07
C PRO A 211 34.32 -17.62 -44.04
N GLU A 212 35.38 -18.26 -44.55
CA GLU A 212 36.75 -17.77 -44.30
C GLU A 212 37.14 -16.50 -45.11
N VAL A 213 36.57 -16.33 -46.31
CA VAL A 213 36.91 -15.19 -47.19
C VAL A 213 36.19 -13.90 -46.75
N LEU A 214 35.04 -14.00 -46.08
CA LEU A 214 34.31 -12.82 -45.57
C LEU A 214 34.93 -12.29 -44.27
N ASP A 215 35.45 -13.18 -43.43
CA ASP A 215 36.19 -12.77 -42.23
C ASP A 215 37.57 -12.18 -42.57
N ALA A 216 38.25 -12.72 -43.60
CA ALA A 216 39.52 -12.15 -44.06
C ALA A 216 39.36 -10.75 -44.70
N LEU A 217 38.25 -10.49 -45.40
CA LEU A 217 37.95 -9.19 -45.97
C LEU A 217 37.52 -8.16 -44.91
N ASN A 218 36.76 -8.60 -43.89
CA ASN A 218 36.41 -7.73 -42.76
C ASN A 218 37.61 -7.43 -41.86
N ALA A 219 38.51 -8.39 -41.64
CA ALA A 219 39.75 -8.16 -40.91
C ALA A 219 40.66 -7.16 -41.64
N LYS A 220 40.79 -7.26 -42.97
CA LYS A 220 41.52 -6.26 -43.77
C LYS A 220 40.87 -4.88 -43.76
N ALA A 221 39.55 -4.80 -43.85
CA ALA A 221 38.82 -3.54 -43.77
C ALA A 221 38.95 -2.88 -42.38
N ALA A 222 39.05 -3.68 -41.31
CA ALA A 222 39.28 -3.19 -39.95
C ALA A 222 40.73 -2.71 -39.74
N GLU A 223 41.73 -3.34 -40.35
CA GLU A 223 43.12 -2.85 -40.31
C GLU A 223 43.31 -1.58 -41.17
N ASP A 224 42.67 -1.50 -42.33
CA ASP A 224 42.69 -0.29 -43.18
C ASP A 224 41.94 0.89 -42.52
N ALA A 225 40.92 0.62 -41.68
CA ALA A 225 40.26 1.63 -40.86
C ALA A 225 41.12 2.08 -39.66
N LYS A 226 41.92 1.17 -39.10
CA LYS A 226 42.82 1.46 -37.97
C LYS A 226 44.04 2.29 -38.38
N LEU A 227 44.45 2.22 -39.65
CA LEU A 227 45.51 3.06 -40.21
C LEU A 227 45.03 4.47 -40.65
N LYS A 228 43.72 4.74 -40.61
CA LYS A 228 43.14 5.98 -41.15
C LYS A 228 42.39 6.87 -40.13
N GLY A 229 42.53 6.60 -38.84
CA GLY A 229 41.66 7.18 -37.81
C GLY A 229 42.36 7.80 -36.61
N GLU A 230 43.41 8.60 -36.83
CA GLU A 230 43.85 9.58 -35.82
C GLU A 230 43.26 10.95 -36.21
N GLN A 231 41.95 11.09 -35.99
CA GLN A 231 41.26 12.36 -36.18
C GLN A 231 40.77 12.87 -34.83
N LEU A 232 41.39 13.97 -34.42
CA LEU A 232 41.13 14.74 -33.21
C LEU A 232 39.62 15.03 -33.08
N PRO A 233 39.02 14.86 -31.87
CA PRO A 233 37.59 15.02 -31.67
C PRO A 233 37.17 16.47 -31.95
N GLY A 234 36.15 16.65 -32.80
CA GLY A 234 35.58 17.94 -33.10
C GLY A 234 34.88 18.54 -31.88
N GLN A 235 34.81 19.88 -31.80
CA GLN A 235 34.17 20.59 -30.68
C GLN A 235 32.71 20.16 -30.41
N LEU A 236 32.01 19.63 -31.43
CA LEU A 236 30.67 19.09 -31.31
C LEU A 236 30.61 17.76 -30.55
N ASP A 237 31.63 16.90 -30.70
CA ASP A 237 31.72 15.64 -29.95
C ASP A 237 32.06 15.92 -28.49
N VAL A 238 32.89 16.93 -28.21
CA VAL A 238 33.18 17.40 -26.85
C VAL A 238 31.92 17.98 -26.19
N LEU A 239 31.07 18.68 -26.94
CA LEU A 239 29.79 19.18 -26.45
C LEU A 239 28.78 18.04 -26.22
N ALA A 240 28.76 17.03 -27.09
CA ALA A 240 27.92 15.85 -26.93
C ALA A 240 28.33 15.03 -25.70
N GLU A 241 29.62 14.79 -25.49
CA GLU A 241 30.13 14.12 -24.30
C GLU A 241 29.84 14.91 -23.01
N ASN A 242 29.95 16.24 -23.05
CA ASN A 242 29.61 17.09 -21.91
C ASN A 242 28.10 17.07 -21.60
N ALA A 243 27.25 17.12 -22.64
CA ALA A 243 25.81 17.01 -22.49
C ALA A 243 25.39 15.63 -21.96
N GLU A 244 26.03 14.57 -22.45
CA GLU A 244 25.81 13.20 -21.98
C GLU A 244 26.25 13.04 -20.52
N ASN A 245 27.39 13.62 -20.12
CA ASN A 245 27.87 13.59 -18.74
C ASN A 245 26.94 14.39 -17.80
N ALA A 246 26.43 15.55 -18.22
CA ALA A 246 25.45 16.33 -17.46
C ALA A 246 24.12 15.59 -17.27
N ALA A 247 23.65 14.87 -18.30
CA ALA A 247 22.45 14.04 -18.21
C ALA A 247 22.66 12.82 -17.29
N LYS A 248 23.84 12.19 -17.32
CA LYS A 248 24.21 11.08 -16.41
C LYS A 248 24.30 11.52 -14.95
N GLN A 249 24.81 12.71 -14.67
CA GLN A 249 24.84 13.24 -13.29
C GLN A 249 23.43 13.56 -12.78
N THR A 250 22.57 14.15 -13.61
CA THR A 250 21.19 14.50 -13.23
C THR A 250 20.33 13.25 -12.97
N SER A 251 20.47 12.21 -13.80
CA SER A 251 19.76 10.93 -13.60
C SER A 251 20.24 10.14 -12.38
N ARG A 252 21.54 10.21 -12.04
CA ARG A 252 22.09 9.64 -10.79
C ARG A 252 21.59 10.37 -9.54
N SER A 253 21.43 11.70 -9.61
CA SER A 253 20.92 12.53 -8.52
C SER A 253 19.47 12.18 -8.13
N TRP A 254 18.58 12.02 -9.12
CA TRP A 254 17.18 11.69 -8.83
C TRP A 254 16.96 10.23 -8.40
N THR A 255 17.83 9.32 -8.81
CA THR A 255 17.75 7.90 -8.41
C THR A 255 18.33 7.67 -7.01
N SER A 256 19.29 8.48 -6.54
CA SER A 256 19.83 8.33 -5.17
C SER A 256 18.82 8.75 -4.09
N TRP A 257 17.99 9.77 -4.36
CA TRP A 257 16.90 10.16 -3.44
C TRP A 257 15.83 9.07 -3.27
N LEU A 258 15.60 8.27 -4.32
CA LEU A 258 14.61 7.18 -4.33
C LEU A 258 15.13 5.89 -3.65
N ILE A 259 16.45 5.70 -3.55
CA ILE A 259 17.09 4.49 -3.03
C ILE A 259 17.77 4.70 -1.66
N GLY A 260 17.75 5.92 -1.13
CA GLY A 260 18.07 6.18 0.28
C GLY A 260 19.53 5.87 0.64
N ARG A 261 20.47 6.40 -0.15
CA ARG A 261 21.85 6.68 0.28
C ARG A 261 22.29 8.04 -0.24
#